data_AF-A0A8X7Y090-F1
#
_entry.id   AF-A0A8X7Y090-F1
#
_cell.length_a   1.000
_cell.length_b   1.000
_cell.length_c   1.000
_cell.angle_alpha   90.00
_cell.angle_beta   90.00
_cell.angle_gamma   90.00
#
_symmetry.space_group_name_H-M   'P 1'
#
loop_
_entity.id
_entity.type
_entity.pdbx_description
1 polymer ?
#
loop_
_entity_poly.entity_id
_entity_poly.type
_entity_poly.pdbx_seq_one_letter_code
_entity_poly.pdbx_strand_id
1 'polypeptide(L)'
;MEISPFPFLNQEEISHLYSSLFQDLDNNSLTSNDNINANLKRRRKDGEDDEDKLGGLRKAKSNNNSLMSDILTSLILLDEEEKQEHQQWAIESQHDKATFDWNHKRKLEAMNDYHSHLQTHFSDLDEMDSSGTKRHGRCASLTAAAVAVAVTETAQASSEQSGSGGGSGHQRRLWVKDRSKDWWEKCNHPDFPEEEFRKAFRMSKATFDMICVELDSVVTKKNTMLRDAIPVRQRVAVCIWRLATGEPLRLVSKRFGLGISTCHKLVLEVCSAIRNVLMPKFLQWPNEDKLKMIKGEFESMSGIPNVGGSMYTTHVPIIAPKINVAAYYNKRHTERNQKTSYSMTVQGVVSPKGVFTDVCIGYPGSMPDDRVLEESALFKRANRGALKNVWIVGNSGHPLMDWVLVPYTHQNLTWTQHAFNEKIGEIQRVSKEAFARLKGRWSCLQKRTEVKLQDLPVVLGACCVLHNICEMRNEEMRPELKFDLFDDDMIPENSLRSAGAIQARDHIAHNLLHHGLAGTSFL
;
A
#
# COMPACT_ATOMS: atom_id res chain seq x y z
N MET A 1 6.92 0.13 -36.95
CA MET A 1 6.00 -0.16 -35.83
C MET A 1 6.76 -1.00 -34.83
N GLU A 2 7.50 -0.34 -33.94
CA GLU A 2 8.25 -1.01 -32.89
C GLU A 2 7.34 -1.14 -31.66
N ILE A 3 7.10 -2.37 -31.23
CA ILE A 3 6.43 -2.68 -29.97
C ILE A 3 7.44 -2.33 -28.87
N SER A 4 7.32 -1.15 -28.28
CA SER A 4 8.15 -0.76 -27.14
C SER A 4 7.80 -1.65 -25.94
N PRO A 5 8.77 -2.33 -25.30
CA PRO A 5 8.53 -3.03 -24.05
C PRO A 5 8.21 -2.03 -22.94
N PHE A 6 7.22 -2.36 -22.11
CA PHE A 6 6.94 -1.63 -20.87
C PHE A 6 8.18 -1.68 -19.95
N PRO A 7 8.68 -0.54 -19.43
CA PRO A 7 9.75 -0.57 -18.46
C PRO A 7 9.14 -0.75 -17.08
N PHE A 8 8.99 -2.00 -16.64
CA PHE A 8 9.21 -2.30 -15.22
C PHE A 8 10.67 -2.70 -15.09
N LEU A 9 11.38 -1.93 -14.26
CA LEU A 9 12.82 -1.97 -14.08
C LEU A 9 13.36 -3.39 -13.99
N ASN A 10 14.39 -3.69 -14.78
CA ASN A 10 15.15 -4.91 -14.61
C ASN A 10 15.87 -4.92 -13.25
N GLN A 11 16.25 -6.10 -12.77
CA GLN A 11 16.86 -6.28 -11.44
C GLN A 11 18.13 -5.43 -11.23
N GLU A 12 18.83 -5.08 -12.32
CA GLU A 12 19.99 -4.18 -12.32
C GLU A 12 19.59 -2.69 -12.24
N GLU A 13 18.48 -2.29 -12.86
CA GLU A 13 17.98 -0.91 -12.79
C GLU A 13 17.33 -0.61 -11.42
N ILE A 14 16.77 -1.64 -10.75
CA ILE A 14 16.36 -1.56 -9.35
C ILE A 14 17.58 -1.28 -8.47
N SER A 15 18.70 -2.01 -8.66
CA SER A 15 19.94 -1.73 -7.91
C SER A 15 20.55 -0.36 -8.23
N HIS A 16 20.46 0.11 -9.48
CA HIS A 16 20.92 1.45 -9.86
C HIS A 16 20.05 2.57 -9.29
N LEU A 17 18.72 2.39 -9.18
CA LEU A 17 17.83 3.30 -8.44
C LEU A 17 18.11 3.29 -6.95
N TYR A 18 18.41 2.12 -6.36
CA TYR A 18 18.92 2.01 -4.98
C TYR A 18 20.31 2.62 -4.77
N SER A 19 21.05 2.97 -5.83
CA SER A 19 22.32 3.69 -5.73
C SER A 19 22.15 5.19 -6.00
N SER A 20 21.30 5.54 -6.97
CA SER A 20 21.04 6.92 -7.40
C SER A 20 20.21 7.72 -6.40
N LEU A 21 19.15 7.13 -5.81
CA LEU A 21 18.35 7.78 -4.76
C LEU A 21 19.16 8.04 -3.48
N PHE A 22 20.29 7.35 -3.29
CA PHE A 22 21.08 7.40 -2.06
C PHE A 22 22.34 8.26 -2.18
N GLN A 23 22.78 8.59 -3.40
CA GLN A 23 23.88 9.53 -3.63
C GLN A 23 23.47 11.00 -3.41
N ASP A 24 22.19 11.32 -3.62
CA ASP A 24 21.65 12.67 -3.41
C ASP A 24 21.28 12.97 -1.95
N LEU A 25 21.16 11.93 -1.10
CA LEU A 25 20.91 12.07 0.34
C LEU A 25 22.20 12.26 1.15
N ASP A 26 23.32 11.66 0.72
CA ASP A 26 24.61 11.80 1.41
C ASP A 26 25.35 13.11 1.08
N ASN A 27 25.02 13.77 -0.04
CA ASN A 27 25.65 15.05 -0.42
C ASN A 27 25.02 16.29 0.22
N ASN A 28 23.87 16.16 0.89
CA ASN A 28 23.18 17.29 1.53
C ASN A 28 23.41 17.38 3.05
N SER A 29 24.29 16.56 3.63
CA SER A 29 24.60 16.61 5.07
C SER A 29 25.96 17.25 5.41
N LEU A 30 26.65 17.88 4.46
CA LEU A 30 28.01 18.40 4.67
C LEU A 30 28.27 19.80 4.09
N THR A 31 27.30 20.71 4.06
CA THR A 31 27.61 22.16 3.98
C THR A 31 26.46 22.99 4.54
N SER A 32 26.44 23.27 5.84
CA SER A 32 25.76 24.44 6.43
C SER A 32 26.02 24.50 7.94
N ASN A 33 27.22 24.95 8.31
CA ASN A 33 27.45 25.68 9.55
C ASN A 33 28.80 26.36 9.42
N ASP A 34 28.79 27.57 8.88
CA ASP A 34 29.61 28.70 9.33
C ASP A 34 29.31 29.91 8.44
N ASN A 35 29.22 31.09 9.08
CA ASN A 35 29.10 32.43 8.52
C ASN A 35 27.68 32.98 8.24
N ILE A 36 27.01 33.41 9.32
CA ILE A 36 26.26 34.68 9.28
C ILE A 36 26.66 35.50 10.51
N ASN A 37 27.78 36.23 10.38
CA ASN A 37 28.10 37.34 11.25
C ASN A 37 28.97 38.36 10.49
N ALA A 38 28.38 39.08 9.54
CA ALA A 38 28.95 40.31 8.99
C ALA A 38 27.98 41.02 8.03
N ASN A 39 27.92 42.35 8.17
CA ASN A 39 27.55 43.33 7.15
C ASN A 39 26.07 43.64 6.88
N LEU A 40 25.49 44.43 7.79
CA LEU A 40 24.62 45.55 7.40
C LEU A 40 25.43 46.85 7.48
N LYS A 41 26.00 47.29 6.35
CA LYS A 41 26.53 48.66 6.19
C LYS A 41 26.66 49.02 4.71
N ARG A 42 25.83 49.99 4.28
CA ARG A 42 26.05 51.08 3.30
C ARG A 42 24.70 51.48 2.68
N ARG A 43 24.33 52.73 2.38
CA ARG A 43 24.92 54.08 2.52
C ARG A 43 23.99 55.07 1.77
N ARG A 44 23.53 56.16 2.39
CA ARG A 44 23.13 57.46 1.77
C ARG A 44 23.17 58.49 2.92
N LYS A 45 24.26 59.24 3.15
CA LYS A 45 24.78 60.49 2.56
C LYS A 45 23.94 61.76 2.84
N ASP A 46 24.35 62.42 3.94
CA ASP A 46 24.66 63.84 4.23
C ASP A 46 23.72 65.04 3.95
N GLY A 47 23.60 65.87 5.01
CA GLY A 47 23.51 67.36 5.05
C GLY A 47 22.11 67.96 4.96
N GLU A 48 21.68 69.01 5.66
CA GLU A 48 22.28 70.00 6.59
C GLU A 48 21.12 70.82 7.22
N ASP A 49 21.43 71.72 8.14
CA ASP A 49 20.58 72.46 9.10
C ASP A 49 19.53 73.45 8.51
N ASP A 50 18.51 73.82 9.31
CA ASP A 50 18.27 75.21 9.78
C ASP A 50 16.91 75.46 10.48
N GLU A 51 16.94 76.48 11.34
CA GLU A 51 15.94 76.96 12.30
C GLU A 51 14.69 77.69 11.74
N ASP A 52 13.69 77.82 12.63
CA ASP A 52 12.95 79.04 12.97
C ASP A 52 11.52 79.35 12.42
N LYS A 53 10.67 79.67 13.42
CA LYS A 53 9.53 80.62 13.49
C LYS A 53 8.16 80.43 12.78
N LEU A 54 7.17 80.25 13.66
CA LEU A 54 5.92 81.02 13.86
C LEU A 54 5.06 81.49 12.67
N GLY A 55 3.76 81.14 12.73
CA GLY A 55 2.67 81.90 12.10
C GLY A 55 1.37 81.10 12.02
N GLY A 56 0.46 81.28 12.99
CA GLY A 56 -0.70 80.41 13.19
C GLY A 56 -1.90 80.64 12.27
N LEU A 57 -2.86 79.72 12.34
CA LEU A 57 -4.30 80.01 12.24
C LEU A 57 -5.09 79.03 13.13
N ARG A 58 -6.04 79.58 13.88
CA ARG A 58 -6.79 78.95 14.97
C ARG A 58 -7.97 78.10 14.49
N LYS A 59 -8.41 77.22 15.41
CA LYS A 59 -9.73 76.57 15.57
C LYS A 59 -9.98 75.27 14.80
N ALA A 60 -9.64 74.15 15.44
CA ALA A 60 -10.51 72.97 15.62
C ALA A 60 -9.73 71.78 16.23
N LYS A 61 -9.10 71.92 17.40
CA LYS A 61 -8.41 70.79 18.06
C LYS A 61 -8.48 70.93 19.57
N SER A 62 -9.57 70.50 20.18
CA SER A 62 -9.60 70.24 21.63
C SER A 62 -10.25 68.91 22.01
N ASN A 63 -10.84 68.16 21.06
CA ASN A 63 -11.45 66.85 21.33
C ASN A 63 -10.69 65.66 20.70
N ASN A 64 -9.76 65.91 19.76
CA ASN A 64 -9.00 64.83 19.11
C ASN A 64 -7.75 64.38 19.88
N ASN A 65 -7.21 65.21 20.79
CA ASN A 65 -6.00 64.83 21.53
C ASN A 65 -6.28 63.82 22.66
N SER A 66 -7.44 63.90 23.32
CA SER A 66 -7.86 62.86 24.28
C SER A 66 -8.20 61.56 23.55
N LEU A 67 -9.00 61.63 22.47
CA LEU A 67 -9.35 60.44 21.69
C LEU A 67 -8.11 59.73 21.10
N MET A 68 -7.14 60.47 20.56
CA MET A 68 -5.90 59.88 20.03
C MET A 68 -4.99 59.36 21.14
N SER A 69 -4.98 59.99 22.32
CA SER A 69 -4.27 59.50 23.50
C SER A 69 -4.88 58.18 23.99
N ASP A 70 -6.21 58.08 24.00
CA ASP A 70 -6.94 56.88 24.42
C ASP A 70 -6.72 55.73 23.42
N ILE A 71 -6.71 56.03 22.12
CA ILE A 71 -6.40 55.05 21.06
C ILE A 71 -4.94 54.56 21.18
N LEU A 72 -3.97 55.47 21.36
CA LEU A 72 -2.56 55.10 21.55
C LEU A 72 -2.36 54.25 22.82
N THR A 73 -3.05 54.59 23.91
CA THR A 73 -2.98 53.83 25.16
C THR A 73 -3.58 52.43 24.98
N SER A 74 -4.68 52.31 24.22
CA SER A 74 -5.28 51.01 23.89
C SER A 74 -4.39 50.15 23.00
N LEU A 75 -3.69 50.73 22.04
CA LEU A 75 -2.75 50.03 21.16
C LEU A 75 -1.52 49.55 21.92
N ILE A 76 -1.01 50.36 22.86
CA ILE A 76 0.11 49.95 23.72
C ILE A 76 -0.30 48.79 24.64
N LEU A 77 -1.53 48.82 25.18
CA LEU A 77 -2.05 47.74 26.01
C LEU A 77 -2.21 46.44 25.22
N LEU A 78 -2.70 46.49 23.98
CA LEU A 78 -2.83 45.32 23.10
C LEU A 78 -1.46 44.74 22.70
N ASP A 79 -0.46 45.59 22.41
CA ASP A 79 0.91 45.14 22.11
C ASP A 79 1.60 44.51 23.34
N GLU A 80 1.29 45.01 24.55
CA GLU A 80 1.77 44.42 25.80
C GLU A 80 1.08 43.08 26.10
N GLU A 81 -0.22 42.95 25.81
CA GLU A 81 -1.01 41.72 25.94
C GLU A 81 -0.53 40.64 24.95
N GLU A 82 -0.30 41.00 23.68
CA GLU A 82 0.24 40.10 22.65
C GLU A 82 1.64 39.59 23.01
N LYS A 83 2.49 40.44 23.62
CA LYS A 83 3.80 40.01 24.14
C LYS A 83 3.68 39.05 25.33
N GLN A 84 2.72 39.27 26.22
CA GLN A 84 2.48 38.36 27.34
C GLN A 84 1.96 37.00 26.85
N GLU A 85 1.03 36.98 25.89
CA GLU A 85 0.55 35.74 25.26
C GLU A 85 1.67 35.00 24.54
N HIS A 86 2.53 35.69 23.80
CA HIS A 86 3.69 35.08 23.15
C HIS A 86 4.69 34.47 24.15
N GLN A 87 4.93 35.16 25.28
CA GLN A 87 5.78 34.61 26.34
C GLN A 87 5.15 33.39 27.00
N GLN A 88 3.86 33.43 27.25
CA GLN A 88 3.13 32.32 27.85
C GLN A 88 3.09 31.10 26.92
N TRP A 89 2.88 31.31 25.63
CA TRP A 89 2.93 30.26 24.62
C TRP A 89 4.34 29.65 24.47
N ALA A 90 5.40 30.48 24.59
CA ALA A 90 6.77 29.98 24.60
C ALA A 90 7.07 29.10 25.83
N ILE A 91 6.56 29.47 27.00
CA ILE A 91 6.69 28.68 28.24
C ILE A 91 5.92 27.37 28.14
N GLU A 92 4.69 27.39 27.65
CA GLU A 92 3.88 26.18 27.42
C GLU A 92 4.54 25.25 26.39
N SER A 93 5.04 25.79 25.28
CA SER A 93 5.77 25.01 24.28
C SER A 93 7.03 24.34 24.85
N GLN A 94 7.79 25.04 25.70
CA GLN A 94 8.94 24.46 26.40
C GLN A 94 8.53 23.39 27.40
N HIS A 95 7.41 23.59 28.12
CA HIS A 95 6.88 22.62 29.06
C HIS A 95 6.39 21.34 28.35
N ASP A 96 5.71 21.48 27.21
CA ASP A 96 5.23 20.35 26.41
C ASP A 96 6.40 19.56 25.81
N LYS A 97 7.44 20.26 25.33
CA LYS A 97 8.66 19.63 24.85
C LYS A 97 9.37 18.85 25.97
N ALA A 98 9.49 19.44 27.16
CA ALA A 98 10.10 18.76 28.31
C ALA A 98 9.29 17.53 28.75
N THR A 99 7.96 17.64 28.75
CA THR A 99 7.05 16.52 29.06
C THR A 99 7.16 15.41 28.01
N PHE A 100 7.28 15.76 26.73
CA PHE A 100 7.48 14.79 25.64
C PHE A 100 8.82 14.07 25.78
N ASP A 101 9.91 14.82 26.00
CA ASP A 101 11.26 14.26 26.17
C ASP A 101 11.33 13.37 27.42
N TRP A 102 10.67 13.76 28.52
CA TRP A 102 10.57 12.95 29.74
C TRP A 102 9.81 11.65 29.51
N ASN A 103 8.67 11.70 28.82
CA ASN A 103 7.91 10.51 28.45
C ASN A 103 8.67 9.59 27.50
N HIS A 104 9.44 10.15 26.57
CA HIS A 104 10.30 9.41 25.66
C HIS A 104 11.42 8.69 26.42
N LYS A 105 12.11 9.41 27.31
CA LYS A 105 13.18 8.86 28.17
C LYS A 105 12.67 7.73 29.06
N ARG A 106 11.51 7.92 29.70
CA ARG A 106 10.88 6.89 30.53
C ARG A 106 10.49 5.63 29.74
N LYS A 107 10.03 5.78 28.49
CA LYS A 107 9.75 4.63 27.59
C LYS A 107 11.02 3.90 27.17
N LEU A 108 12.11 4.62 26.91
CA LEU A 108 13.43 4.06 26.62
C LEU A 108 13.99 3.28 27.80
N GLU A 109 13.87 3.82 29.01
CA GLU A 109 14.27 3.16 30.26
C GLU A 109 13.47 1.87 30.48
N ALA A 110 12.14 1.91 30.34
CA ALA A 110 11.29 0.72 30.45
C ALA A 110 11.60 -0.36 29.38
N MET A 111 11.97 0.06 28.17
CA MET A 111 12.39 -0.84 27.10
C MET A 111 13.75 -1.48 27.39
N ASN A 112 14.69 -0.73 27.93
CA ASN A 112 16.00 -1.24 28.36
C ASN A 112 15.87 -2.19 29.54
N ASP A 113 15.01 -1.88 30.52
CA ASP A 113 14.72 -2.77 31.64
C ASP A 113 14.11 -4.09 31.15
N TYR A 114 13.16 -4.03 30.20
CA TYR A 114 12.60 -5.23 29.58
C TYR A 114 13.66 -6.06 28.84
N HIS A 115 14.56 -5.40 28.11
CA HIS A 115 15.64 -6.07 27.41
C HIS A 115 16.64 -6.74 28.37
N SER A 116 17.00 -6.05 29.45
CA SER A 116 17.83 -6.58 30.53
C SER A 116 17.16 -7.81 31.17
N HIS A 117 15.87 -7.72 31.49
CA HIS A 117 15.11 -8.84 32.06
C HIS A 117 15.07 -10.06 31.12
N LEU A 118 14.89 -9.82 29.83
CA LEU A 118 14.89 -10.86 28.81
C LEU A 118 16.27 -11.53 28.72
N GLN A 119 17.34 -10.73 28.79
CA GLN A 119 18.71 -11.21 28.72
C GLN A 119 19.09 -12.03 29.96
N THR A 120 18.70 -11.59 31.16
CA THR A 120 18.84 -12.39 32.39
C THR A 120 18.07 -13.70 32.29
N HIS A 121 16.83 -13.68 31.78
CA HIS A 121 16.04 -14.90 31.59
C HIS A 121 16.68 -15.88 30.60
N PHE A 122 17.36 -15.40 29.56
CA PHE A 122 18.12 -16.27 28.66
C PHE A 122 19.42 -16.79 29.29
N SER A 123 20.12 -15.97 30.07
CA SER A 123 21.30 -16.42 30.84
C SER A 123 20.94 -17.44 31.91
N ASP A 124 19.81 -17.30 32.60
CA ASP A 124 19.29 -18.27 33.56
C ASP A 124 18.93 -19.60 32.88
N LEU A 125 18.37 -19.55 31.67
CA LEU A 125 18.09 -20.76 30.87
C LEU A 125 19.40 -21.47 30.44
N ASP A 126 20.43 -20.72 30.07
CA ASP A 126 21.75 -21.28 29.73
C ASP A 126 22.48 -21.86 30.97
N GLU A 127 22.30 -21.28 32.17
CA GLU A 127 22.77 -21.87 33.44
C GLU A 127 21.98 -23.14 33.83
N MET A 128 20.68 -23.18 33.53
CA MET A 128 19.86 -24.38 33.70
C MET A 128 20.21 -25.50 32.72
N ASP A 129 20.60 -25.18 31.48
CA ASP A 129 21.03 -26.17 30.48
C ASP A 129 22.46 -26.68 30.72
N SER A 130 23.36 -25.83 31.22
CA SER A 130 24.72 -26.23 31.62
C SER A 130 24.76 -27.02 32.93
N SER A 131 23.78 -26.85 33.82
CA SER A 131 23.55 -27.73 34.98
C SER A 131 22.74 -29.00 34.64
N GLY A 132 21.91 -28.96 33.59
CA GLY A 132 21.16 -30.11 33.05
C GLY A 132 22.03 -31.13 32.29
N THR A 133 23.12 -30.68 31.64
CA THR A 133 24.06 -31.55 30.91
C THR A 133 25.03 -32.32 31.82
N LYS A 134 25.19 -31.93 33.09
CA LYS A 134 25.92 -32.75 34.09
C LYS A 134 25.04 -33.76 34.84
N ARG A 135 23.70 -33.67 34.72
CA ARG A 135 22.75 -34.59 35.39
C ARG A 135 22.12 -35.66 34.50
N HIS A 136 22.21 -35.53 33.17
CA HIS A 136 21.71 -36.56 32.24
C HIS A 136 22.58 -37.82 32.11
N GLY A 137 23.72 -37.90 32.83
CA GLY A 137 24.55 -39.10 32.90
C GLY A 137 24.17 -40.12 34.00
N ARG A 138 23.18 -39.85 34.87
CA ARG A 138 22.88 -40.76 36.01
C ARG A 138 21.40 -41.00 36.33
N CYS A 139 20.44 -40.63 35.48
CA CYS A 139 19.00 -40.79 35.78
C CYS A 139 18.19 -41.53 34.70
N ALA A 140 18.79 -42.52 34.04
CA ALA A 140 18.10 -43.46 33.15
C ALA A 140 18.19 -44.91 33.67
N SER A 141 18.00 -45.12 34.97
CA SER A 141 18.02 -46.46 35.58
C SER A 141 16.93 -46.75 36.63
N LEU A 142 15.91 -45.90 36.83
CA LEU A 142 14.93 -46.13 37.92
C LEU A 142 13.44 -45.85 37.62
N THR A 143 12.98 -45.77 36.36
CA THR A 143 11.53 -45.65 36.05
C THR A 143 11.08 -46.57 34.92
N ALA A 144 11.44 -47.86 35.03
CA ALA A 144 10.82 -48.96 34.29
C ALA A 144 10.51 -50.15 35.22
N ALA A 145 9.90 -49.86 36.38
CA ALA A 145 9.31 -50.87 37.26
C ALA A 145 8.02 -50.30 37.87
N ALA A 146 6.94 -51.10 37.82
CA ALA A 146 5.51 -50.77 38.02
C ALA A 146 4.88 -50.08 36.79
N VAL A 147 4.02 -50.71 35.98
CA VAL A 147 2.84 -51.52 36.33
C VAL A 147 2.57 -52.53 35.21
N ALA A 148 2.78 -53.83 35.49
CA ALA A 148 2.22 -54.92 34.70
C ALA A 148 2.18 -56.18 35.57
N VAL A 149 1.23 -56.25 36.50
CA VAL A 149 0.82 -57.51 37.16
C VAL A 149 -0.69 -57.47 37.38
N ALA A 150 -1.40 -58.28 36.59
CA ALA A 150 -2.66 -58.94 36.93
C ALA A 150 -2.92 -60.02 35.87
N VAL A 151 -2.36 -61.23 36.06
CA VAL A 151 -3.05 -62.50 36.44
C VAL A 151 -2.96 -63.47 35.25
N THR A 152 -1.94 -64.35 35.24
CA THR A 152 -2.02 -65.84 35.25
C THR A 152 -3.06 -66.43 34.27
N GLU A 153 -2.73 -67.37 33.37
CA GLU A 153 -2.36 -68.75 33.72
C GLU A 153 -1.95 -69.57 32.47
N THR A 154 -1.03 -70.52 32.68
CA THR A 154 -0.74 -71.75 31.90
C THR A 154 -0.19 -71.63 30.46
N ALA A 155 0.65 -72.53 29.95
CA ALA A 155 1.73 -73.41 30.40
C ALA A 155 2.19 -74.14 29.12
N GLN A 156 3.49 -74.42 29.01
CA GLN A 156 4.13 -75.37 28.07
C GLN A 156 4.18 -74.98 26.58
N ALA A 157 5.20 -75.30 25.77
CA ALA A 157 6.60 -75.73 25.89
C ALA A 157 7.12 -75.84 24.42
N SER A 158 8.43 -76.08 24.25
CA SER A 158 9.20 -76.27 22.99
C SER A 158 9.62 -74.98 22.26
N SER A 159 10.88 -74.52 22.38
CA SER A 159 12.12 -74.93 21.66
C SER A 159 11.97 -74.78 20.15
N GLU A 160 12.73 -73.98 19.40
CA GLU A 160 14.20 -73.98 19.28
C GLU A 160 14.76 -72.65 18.72
N GLN A 161 16.07 -72.50 18.88
CA GLN A 161 16.95 -71.40 18.51
C GLN A 161 17.02 -71.10 17.01
N SER A 162 17.27 -69.83 16.64
CA SER A 162 18.55 -69.40 16.01
C SER A 162 18.48 -67.97 15.48
N GLY A 163 19.61 -67.25 15.58
CA GLY A 163 19.93 -66.17 14.63
C GLY A 163 19.82 -64.73 15.14
N SER A 164 20.69 -64.38 16.08
CA SER A 164 21.12 -62.99 16.34
C SER A 164 21.60 -62.29 15.06
N GLY A 165 21.20 -61.03 14.90
CA GLY A 165 21.68 -60.13 13.84
C GLY A 165 21.13 -58.72 14.00
N GLY A 166 21.40 -58.08 15.13
CA GLY A 166 21.02 -56.69 15.40
C GLY A 166 21.68 -55.72 14.42
N GLY A 167 20.89 -55.23 13.45
CA GLY A 167 21.23 -54.04 12.67
C GLY A 167 20.56 -52.82 13.28
N SER A 168 21.35 -51.86 13.75
CA SER A 168 20.88 -50.53 14.11
C SER A 168 20.19 -49.91 12.88
N GLY A 169 18.86 -49.91 12.89
CA GLY A 169 18.05 -49.33 11.85
C GLY A 169 18.35 -47.84 11.75
N HIS A 170 19.18 -47.46 10.78
CA HIS A 170 19.32 -46.08 10.37
C HIS A 170 17.92 -45.57 10.05
N GLN A 171 17.41 -44.64 10.85
CA GLN A 171 16.10 -44.04 10.65
C GLN A 171 16.11 -43.41 9.25
N ARG A 172 15.48 -44.06 8.26
CA ARG A 172 15.45 -43.57 6.88
C ARG A 172 14.96 -42.13 6.91
N ARG A 173 15.78 -41.20 6.39
CA ARG A 173 15.39 -39.80 6.23
C ARG A 173 14.05 -39.77 5.51
N LEU A 174 13.01 -39.26 6.18
CA LEU A 174 11.66 -39.14 5.63
C LEU A 174 11.70 -38.15 4.47
N TRP A 175 11.84 -38.68 3.26
CA TRP A 175 12.09 -37.88 2.06
C TRP A 175 10.83 -37.16 1.56
N VAL A 176 9.66 -37.78 1.78
CA VAL A 176 8.35 -37.19 1.49
C VAL A 176 7.40 -37.52 2.63
N LYS A 177 6.79 -36.49 3.22
CA LYS A 177 5.69 -36.66 4.17
C LYS A 177 4.40 -36.90 3.40
N ASP A 178 3.73 -38.01 3.68
CA ASP A 178 2.41 -38.29 3.12
C ASP A 178 1.37 -37.27 3.62
N ARG A 179 0.52 -36.80 2.71
CA ARG A 179 -0.43 -35.71 2.91
C ARG A 179 -1.68 -36.02 2.10
N SER A 180 -2.85 -35.87 2.72
CA SER A 180 -4.15 -35.98 2.03
C SER A 180 -4.22 -35.01 0.85
N LYS A 181 -4.64 -35.54 -0.30
CA LYS A 181 -4.89 -34.80 -1.55
C LYS A 181 -6.38 -34.69 -1.87
N ASP A 182 -7.21 -35.33 -1.04
CA ASP A 182 -8.64 -35.61 -1.27
C ASP A 182 -9.44 -34.35 -1.57
N TRP A 183 -9.11 -33.24 -0.90
CA TRP A 183 -9.83 -31.99 -1.13
C TRP A 183 -9.63 -31.46 -2.55
N TRP A 184 -8.38 -31.42 -3.03
CA TRP A 184 -8.12 -30.93 -4.39
C TRP A 184 -8.65 -31.91 -5.43
N GLU A 185 -8.52 -33.22 -5.21
CA GLU A 185 -9.06 -34.24 -6.11
C GLU A 185 -10.59 -34.11 -6.26
N LYS A 186 -11.30 -33.86 -5.14
CA LYS A 186 -12.73 -33.55 -5.16
C LYS A 186 -13.04 -32.25 -5.91
N CYS A 187 -12.30 -31.17 -5.64
CA CYS A 187 -12.51 -29.88 -6.31
C CYS A 187 -12.17 -29.90 -7.81
N ASN A 188 -11.23 -30.74 -8.21
CA ASN A 188 -10.81 -30.92 -9.60
C ASN A 188 -11.77 -31.81 -10.40
N HIS A 189 -12.71 -32.50 -9.74
CA HIS A 189 -13.67 -33.35 -10.41
C HIS A 189 -14.62 -32.52 -11.30
N PRO A 190 -14.98 -33.01 -12.51
CA PRO A 190 -15.93 -32.33 -13.39
C PRO A 190 -17.25 -31.96 -12.70
N ASP A 191 -17.77 -32.88 -11.87
CA ASP A 191 -19.05 -32.71 -11.15
C ASP A 191 -18.99 -31.84 -9.90
N PHE A 192 -17.83 -31.23 -9.58
CA PHE A 192 -17.75 -30.35 -8.42
C PHE A 192 -18.70 -29.14 -8.58
N PRO A 193 -19.50 -28.75 -7.57
CA PRO A 193 -20.47 -27.67 -7.76
C PRO A 193 -19.83 -26.34 -8.16
N GLU A 194 -20.36 -25.70 -9.20
CA GLU A 194 -19.87 -24.42 -9.75
C GLU A 194 -19.88 -23.31 -8.68
N GLU A 195 -20.90 -23.30 -7.83
CA GLU A 195 -21.00 -22.33 -6.74
C GLU A 195 -19.93 -22.52 -5.67
N GLU A 196 -19.58 -23.76 -5.32
CA GLU A 196 -18.48 -24.03 -4.39
C GLU A 196 -17.14 -23.63 -5.00
N PHE A 197 -16.97 -23.88 -6.32
CA PHE A 197 -15.76 -23.49 -7.05
C PHE A 197 -15.60 -21.97 -7.07
N ARG A 198 -16.68 -21.24 -7.38
CA ARG A 198 -16.67 -19.78 -7.37
C ARG A 198 -16.42 -19.22 -5.98
N LYS A 199 -16.92 -19.86 -4.93
CA LYS A 199 -16.62 -19.49 -3.54
C LYS A 199 -15.12 -19.62 -3.25
N ALA A 200 -14.51 -20.71 -3.69
CA ALA A 200 -13.10 -21.04 -3.50
C ALA A 200 -12.14 -20.14 -4.29
N PHE A 201 -12.41 -19.95 -5.59
CA PHE A 201 -11.47 -19.35 -6.55
C PHE A 201 -11.89 -17.96 -7.05
N ARG A 202 -13.08 -17.48 -6.64
CA ARG A 202 -13.63 -16.15 -6.97
C ARG A 202 -13.89 -15.91 -8.46
N MET A 203 -14.04 -17.01 -9.21
CA MET A 203 -14.33 -17.04 -10.63
C MET A 203 -14.99 -18.38 -10.98
N SER A 204 -15.68 -18.44 -12.12
CA SER A 204 -16.21 -19.69 -12.67
C SER A 204 -15.10 -20.69 -13.04
N LYS A 205 -15.47 -21.98 -13.14
CA LYS A 205 -14.58 -23.01 -13.69
C LYS A 205 -14.12 -22.67 -15.11
N ALA A 206 -15.01 -22.16 -15.94
CA ALA A 206 -14.68 -21.79 -17.32
C ALA A 206 -13.59 -20.70 -17.39
N THR A 207 -13.66 -19.70 -16.51
CA THR A 207 -12.65 -18.64 -16.41
C THR A 207 -11.32 -19.19 -15.88
N PHE A 208 -11.38 -20.04 -14.86
CA PHE A 208 -10.20 -20.71 -14.31
C PHE A 208 -9.50 -21.60 -15.34
N ASP A 209 -10.26 -22.34 -16.14
CA ASP A 209 -9.76 -23.24 -17.17
C ASP A 209 -9.08 -22.46 -18.29
N MET A 210 -9.66 -21.33 -18.71
CA MET A 210 -9.03 -20.41 -19.66
C MET A 210 -7.66 -19.94 -19.16
N ILE A 211 -7.56 -19.54 -17.89
CA ILE A 211 -6.28 -19.14 -17.29
C ILE A 211 -5.29 -20.30 -17.29
N CYS A 212 -5.74 -21.52 -17.00
CA CYS A 212 -4.86 -22.70 -17.04
C CYS A 212 -4.31 -22.95 -18.44
N VAL A 213 -5.15 -22.85 -19.48
CA VAL A 213 -4.75 -23.04 -20.88
C VAL A 213 -3.74 -21.96 -21.31
N GLU A 214 -4.00 -20.69 -20.99
CA GLU A 214 -3.10 -19.59 -21.33
C GLU A 214 -1.73 -19.71 -20.65
N LEU A 215 -1.69 -20.22 -19.42
CA LEU A 215 -0.45 -20.37 -18.66
C LEU A 215 0.28 -21.70 -18.91
N ASP A 216 -0.32 -22.64 -19.63
CA ASP A 216 0.17 -24.02 -19.77
C ASP A 216 1.61 -24.08 -20.31
N SER A 217 1.90 -23.30 -21.35
CA SER A 217 3.22 -23.28 -22.00
C SER A 217 4.37 -22.82 -21.08
N VAL A 218 4.08 -21.96 -20.10
CA VAL A 218 5.08 -21.37 -19.18
C VAL A 218 5.14 -22.11 -17.85
N VAL A 219 4.00 -22.65 -17.41
CA VAL A 219 3.83 -23.24 -16.08
C VAL A 219 4.02 -24.76 -16.10
N THR A 220 4.04 -25.41 -17.27
CA THR A 220 4.30 -26.85 -17.36
C THR A 220 5.71 -27.20 -16.88
N LYS A 221 5.80 -28.24 -16.05
CA LYS A 221 7.07 -28.85 -15.62
C LYS A 221 7.12 -30.29 -16.11
N LYS A 222 8.32 -30.76 -16.46
CA LYS A 222 8.54 -32.14 -16.90
C LYS A 222 8.58 -33.07 -15.70
N ASN A 223 8.05 -34.28 -15.88
CA ASN A 223 8.21 -35.35 -14.90
C ASN A 223 9.70 -35.69 -14.73
N THR A 224 10.08 -36.04 -13.52
CA THR A 224 11.43 -36.51 -13.20
C THR A 224 11.38 -37.99 -12.88
N MET A 225 12.50 -38.70 -13.00
CA MET A 225 12.60 -40.14 -12.68
C MET A 225 12.19 -40.47 -11.23
N LEU A 226 12.14 -39.47 -10.35
CA LEU A 226 11.85 -39.63 -8.93
C LEU A 226 10.46 -39.11 -8.52
N ARG A 227 9.82 -38.28 -9.36
CA ARG A 227 8.55 -37.63 -9.01
C ARG A 227 7.83 -37.08 -10.24
N ASP A 228 6.52 -37.29 -10.26
CA ASP A 228 5.60 -36.63 -11.19
C ASP A 228 5.53 -35.11 -10.93
N ALA A 229 5.51 -34.35 -12.02
CA ALA A 229 5.29 -32.92 -11.96
C ALA A 229 3.88 -32.62 -11.45
N ILE A 230 3.76 -31.55 -10.66
CA ILE A 230 2.45 -31.05 -10.24
C ILE A 230 1.71 -30.54 -11.49
N PRO A 231 0.50 -31.04 -11.81
CA PRO A 231 -0.23 -30.60 -12.99
C PRO A 231 -0.49 -29.09 -13.00
N VAL A 232 -0.43 -28.46 -14.17
CA VAL A 232 -0.61 -26.98 -14.32
C VAL A 232 -1.85 -26.50 -13.60
N ARG A 233 -2.98 -27.18 -13.80
CA ARG A 233 -4.26 -26.89 -13.14
C ARG A 233 -4.15 -26.80 -11.62
N GLN A 234 -3.43 -27.73 -10.99
CA GLN A 234 -3.19 -27.71 -9.53
C GLN A 234 -2.23 -26.56 -9.13
N ARG A 235 -1.22 -26.25 -9.93
CA ARG A 235 -0.29 -25.13 -9.68
C ARG A 235 -1.04 -23.79 -9.68
N VAL A 236 -1.87 -23.58 -10.69
CA VAL A 236 -2.72 -22.39 -10.82
C VAL A 236 -3.73 -22.31 -9.68
N ALA A 237 -4.36 -23.44 -9.31
CA ALA A 237 -5.30 -23.50 -8.19
C ALA A 237 -4.65 -23.09 -6.86
N VAL A 238 -3.44 -23.58 -6.56
CA VAL A 238 -2.71 -23.20 -5.34
C VAL A 238 -2.48 -21.69 -5.29
N CYS A 239 -2.08 -21.09 -6.41
CA CYS A 239 -1.85 -19.65 -6.50
C CYS A 239 -3.15 -18.87 -6.30
N ILE A 240 -4.18 -19.12 -7.12
CA ILE A 240 -5.45 -18.39 -7.05
C ILE A 240 -6.11 -18.55 -5.68
N TRP A 241 -6.09 -19.75 -5.09
CA TRP A 241 -6.60 -19.96 -3.72
C TRP A 241 -5.87 -19.09 -2.69
N ARG A 242 -4.53 -19.00 -2.77
CA ARG A 242 -3.73 -18.19 -1.85
C ARG A 242 -4.05 -16.70 -1.99
N LEU A 243 -4.29 -16.22 -3.21
CA LEU A 243 -4.66 -14.83 -3.48
C LEU A 243 -6.10 -14.54 -2.99
N ALA A 244 -7.03 -15.44 -3.29
CA ALA A 244 -8.46 -15.34 -2.97
C ALA A 244 -8.75 -15.36 -1.46
N THR A 245 -8.04 -16.19 -0.69
CA THR A 245 -8.32 -16.40 0.74
C THR A 245 -7.40 -15.60 1.66
N GLY A 246 -6.18 -15.27 1.19
CA GLY A 246 -5.18 -14.65 2.04
C GLY A 246 -4.65 -15.55 3.16
N GLU A 247 -4.94 -16.86 3.15
CA GLU A 247 -4.58 -17.77 4.24
C GLU A 247 -3.07 -18.00 4.35
N PRO A 248 -2.55 -18.26 5.58
CA PRO A 248 -1.16 -18.67 5.77
C PRO A 248 -0.84 -19.92 4.97
N LEU A 249 0.37 -19.99 4.39
CA LEU A 249 0.78 -21.11 3.53
C LEU A 249 0.73 -22.49 4.19
N ARG A 250 0.75 -22.54 5.53
CA ARG A 250 0.53 -23.78 6.30
C ARG A 250 -0.85 -24.39 6.04
N LEU A 251 -1.90 -23.57 5.94
CA LEU A 251 -3.25 -24.04 5.65
C LEU A 251 -3.40 -24.46 4.19
N VAL A 252 -2.87 -23.65 3.27
CA VAL A 252 -2.82 -23.97 1.83
C VAL A 252 -2.09 -25.30 1.60
N SER A 253 -0.95 -25.50 2.25
CA SER A 253 -0.17 -26.75 2.23
C SER A 253 -0.99 -27.97 2.66
N LYS A 254 -1.75 -27.85 3.76
CA LYS A 254 -2.63 -28.93 4.24
C LYS A 254 -3.78 -29.20 3.26
N ARG A 255 -4.34 -28.16 2.67
CA ARG A 255 -5.51 -28.23 1.78
C ARG A 255 -5.20 -28.89 0.43
N PHE A 256 -4.04 -28.58 -0.14
CA PHE A 256 -3.62 -29.12 -1.44
C PHE A 256 -2.72 -30.36 -1.34
N GLY A 257 -2.38 -30.81 -0.14
CA GLY A 257 -1.48 -31.95 0.06
C GLY A 257 -0.03 -31.71 -0.38
N LEU A 258 0.42 -30.44 -0.38
CA LEU A 258 1.75 -30.03 -0.88
C LEU A 258 2.65 -29.53 0.26
N GLY A 259 3.96 -29.48 0.04
CA GLY A 259 4.90 -28.87 0.99
C GLY A 259 4.74 -27.35 1.04
N ILE A 260 4.96 -26.73 2.21
CA ILE A 260 4.83 -25.26 2.39
C ILE A 260 5.74 -24.50 1.43
N SER A 261 7.01 -24.92 1.32
CA SER A 261 7.99 -24.33 0.38
C SER A 261 7.56 -24.50 -1.07
N THR A 262 6.94 -25.64 -1.42
CA THR A 262 6.37 -25.88 -2.73
C THR A 262 5.23 -24.91 -3.01
N CYS A 263 4.26 -24.76 -2.10
CA CYS A 263 3.17 -23.80 -2.26
C CYS A 263 3.68 -22.37 -2.45
N HIS A 264 4.65 -21.93 -1.63
CA HIS A 264 5.27 -20.60 -1.78
C HIS A 264 5.87 -20.41 -3.19
N LYS A 265 6.67 -21.39 -3.63
CA LYS A 265 7.29 -21.36 -4.97
C LYS A 265 6.25 -21.34 -6.08
N LEU A 266 5.19 -22.14 -5.98
CA LEU A 266 4.11 -22.17 -6.97
C LEU A 266 3.38 -20.82 -7.07
N VAL A 267 3.08 -20.18 -5.95
CA VAL A 267 2.43 -18.86 -5.93
C VAL A 267 3.27 -17.85 -6.72
N LEU A 268 4.57 -17.73 -6.42
CA LEU A 268 5.45 -16.79 -7.09
C LEU A 268 5.65 -17.11 -8.58
N GLU A 269 5.86 -18.39 -8.93
CA GLU A 269 6.02 -18.80 -10.33
C GLU A 269 4.77 -18.54 -11.16
N VAL A 270 3.58 -18.82 -10.62
CA VAL A 270 2.32 -18.54 -11.32
C VAL A 270 2.07 -17.04 -11.41
N CYS A 271 2.31 -16.24 -10.36
CA CYS A 271 2.20 -14.78 -10.45
C CYS A 271 3.16 -14.20 -11.50
N SER A 272 4.38 -14.71 -11.60
CA SER A 272 5.33 -14.33 -12.64
C SER A 272 4.85 -14.74 -14.03
N ALA A 273 4.27 -15.92 -14.20
CA ALA A 273 3.67 -16.35 -15.46
C ALA A 273 2.47 -15.47 -15.86
N ILE A 274 1.59 -15.11 -14.90
CA ILE A 274 0.48 -14.16 -15.12
C ILE A 274 1.04 -12.81 -15.58
N ARG A 275 2.08 -12.29 -14.91
CA ARG A 275 2.74 -11.04 -15.32
C ARG A 275 3.26 -11.11 -16.75
N ASN A 276 3.91 -12.21 -17.14
CA ASN A 276 4.57 -12.27 -18.45
C ASN A 276 3.60 -12.57 -19.61
N VAL A 277 2.58 -13.40 -19.37
CA VAL A 277 1.68 -13.89 -20.44
C VAL A 277 0.36 -13.14 -20.48
N LEU A 278 -0.25 -12.91 -19.32
CA LEU A 278 -1.61 -12.38 -19.21
C LEU A 278 -1.63 -10.85 -19.04
N MET A 279 -0.68 -10.26 -18.32
CA MET A 279 -0.64 -8.81 -18.12
C MET A 279 -0.62 -8.04 -19.44
N PRO A 280 0.20 -8.40 -20.45
CA PRO A 280 0.18 -7.71 -21.73
C PRO A 280 -1.12 -7.93 -22.50
N LYS A 281 -2.02 -8.85 -22.12
CA LYS A 281 -3.31 -9.06 -22.80
C LYS A 281 -4.46 -8.34 -22.12
N PHE A 282 -4.43 -8.31 -20.78
CA PHE A 282 -5.56 -7.88 -19.95
C PHE A 282 -5.33 -6.57 -19.21
N LEU A 283 -4.10 -6.06 -19.18
CA LEU A 283 -3.75 -4.80 -18.53
C LEU A 283 -2.95 -3.94 -19.51
N GLN A 284 -3.69 -3.21 -20.35
CA GLN A 284 -3.12 -2.33 -21.36
C GLN A 284 -3.91 -1.03 -21.43
N TRP A 285 -3.21 0.02 -21.82
CA TRP A 285 -3.86 1.27 -22.18
C TRP A 285 -4.75 1.07 -23.40
N PRO A 286 -5.97 1.64 -23.41
CA PRO A 286 -6.89 1.50 -24.54
C PRO A 286 -6.29 2.08 -25.84
N ASN A 287 -6.59 1.41 -26.95
CA ASN A 287 -6.39 1.99 -28.28
C ASN A 287 -7.40 3.13 -28.53
N GLU A 288 -7.25 3.86 -29.63
CA GLU A 288 -8.09 5.02 -29.94
C GLU A 288 -9.59 4.69 -29.95
N ASP A 289 -9.98 3.54 -30.54
CA ASP A 289 -11.38 3.11 -30.60
C ASP A 289 -11.96 2.83 -29.21
N LYS A 290 -11.25 2.04 -28.38
CA LYS A 290 -11.69 1.76 -27.01
C LYS A 290 -11.68 3.03 -26.17
N LEU A 291 -10.71 3.91 -26.38
CA LEU A 291 -10.62 5.18 -25.66
C LEU A 291 -11.80 6.09 -26.02
N LYS A 292 -12.23 6.12 -27.28
CA LYS A 292 -13.44 6.84 -27.72
C LYS A 292 -14.70 6.30 -27.04
N MET A 293 -14.82 4.97 -26.92
CA MET A 293 -15.93 4.36 -26.17
C MET A 293 -15.88 4.73 -24.69
N ILE A 294 -14.71 4.63 -24.04
CA ILE A 294 -14.52 5.00 -22.63
C ILE A 294 -14.91 6.46 -22.38
N LYS A 295 -14.47 7.37 -23.26
CA LYS A 295 -14.84 8.80 -23.20
C LYS A 295 -16.35 8.99 -23.25
N GLY A 296 -17.03 8.35 -24.20
CA GLY A 296 -18.48 8.44 -24.34
C GLY A 296 -19.22 7.88 -23.12
N GLU A 297 -18.76 6.77 -22.54
CA GLU A 297 -19.36 6.18 -21.34
C GLU A 297 -19.19 7.10 -20.10
N PHE A 298 -18.01 7.68 -19.87
CA PHE A 298 -17.81 8.64 -18.77
C PHE A 298 -18.56 9.96 -18.97
N GLU A 299 -18.61 10.47 -20.20
CA GLU A 299 -19.35 11.69 -20.53
C GLU A 299 -20.85 11.48 -20.34
N SER A 300 -21.39 10.31 -20.72
CA SER A 300 -22.79 9.97 -20.47
C SER A 300 -23.11 9.84 -18.97
N MET A 301 -22.13 9.41 -18.16
CA MET A 301 -22.29 9.27 -16.71
C MET A 301 -22.24 10.61 -15.98
N SER A 302 -21.24 11.44 -16.29
CA SER A 302 -20.87 12.61 -15.49
C SER A 302 -21.14 13.96 -16.16
N GLY A 303 -21.35 13.97 -17.48
CA GLY A 303 -21.38 15.19 -18.31
C GLY A 303 -20.01 15.80 -18.59
N ILE A 304 -18.91 15.22 -18.08
CA ILE A 304 -17.55 15.73 -18.30
C ILE A 304 -16.98 15.13 -19.59
N PRO A 305 -16.63 15.95 -20.60
CA PRO A 305 -16.14 15.45 -21.87
C PRO A 305 -14.71 14.92 -21.76
N ASN A 306 -14.33 14.04 -22.69
CA ASN A 306 -12.95 13.55 -22.89
C ASN A 306 -12.29 12.81 -21.71
N VAL A 307 -13.06 12.31 -20.74
CA VAL A 307 -12.52 11.51 -19.63
C VAL A 307 -12.10 10.12 -20.14
N GLY A 308 -10.80 9.81 -20.04
CA GLY A 308 -10.24 8.52 -20.47
C GLY A 308 -10.09 7.48 -19.36
N GLY A 309 -10.30 7.88 -18.10
CA GLY A 309 -10.11 6.98 -16.96
C GLY A 309 -10.31 7.66 -15.61
N SER A 310 -10.62 6.84 -14.61
CA SER A 310 -10.67 7.23 -13.21
C SER A 310 -9.47 6.66 -12.46
N MET A 311 -8.76 7.48 -11.70
CA MET A 311 -7.51 7.13 -11.03
C MET A 311 -7.68 7.13 -9.51
N TYR A 312 -7.10 6.13 -8.86
CA TYR A 312 -7.10 6.01 -7.41
C TYR A 312 -5.81 5.33 -6.94
N THR A 313 -5.35 5.72 -5.75
CA THR A 313 -4.22 5.11 -5.07
C THR A 313 -4.69 4.43 -3.80
N THR A 314 -4.27 3.18 -3.61
CA THR A 314 -4.57 2.43 -2.39
C THR A 314 -3.31 1.87 -1.76
N HIS A 315 -3.39 1.60 -0.46
CA HIS A 315 -2.29 1.04 0.32
C HIS A 315 -2.51 -0.46 0.59
N VAL A 316 -1.49 -1.28 0.32
CA VAL A 316 -1.47 -2.70 0.70
C VAL A 316 -0.64 -2.86 1.97
N PRO A 317 -1.20 -3.44 3.05
CA PRO A 317 -0.47 -3.63 4.29
C PRO A 317 0.71 -4.60 4.14
N ILE A 318 1.87 -4.20 4.64
CA ILE A 318 3.08 -5.03 4.66
C ILE A 318 3.57 -5.23 6.09
N ILE A 319 4.41 -6.26 6.26
CA ILE A 319 5.24 -6.39 7.45
C ILE A 319 6.34 -5.33 7.35
N ALA A 320 6.70 -4.73 8.48
CA ALA A 320 7.81 -3.77 8.55
C ALA A 320 9.04 -4.34 7.84
N PRO A 321 9.57 -3.67 6.82
CA PRO A 321 10.77 -4.16 6.15
C PRO A 321 11.95 -4.10 7.13
N LYS A 322 13.03 -4.83 6.83
CA LYS A 322 14.26 -4.77 7.64
C LYS A 322 15.13 -3.56 7.32
N ILE A 323 14.94 -2.99 6.13
CA ILE A 323 15.72 -1.89 5.57
C ILE A 323 14.74 -0.76 5.24
N ASN A 324 15.12 0.47 5.54
CA ASN A 324 14.34 1.68 5.26
C ASN A 324 12.88 1.61 5.77
N VAL A 325 12.73 1.29 7.06
CA VAL A 325 11.42 1.12 7.73
C VAL A 325 10.56 2.39 7.64
N ALA A 326 11.19 3.55 7.76
CA ALA A 326 10.53 4.86 7.74
C ALA A 326 9.82 5.13 6.41
N ALA A 327 10.41 4.78 5.26
CA ALA A 327 9.77 5.01 3.96
C ALA A 327 8.46 4.23 3.78
N TYR A 328 8.29 3.10 4.45
CA TYR A 328 7.05 2.32 4.34
C TYR A 328 6.05 2.65 5.45
N TYR A 329 6.42 3.49 6.41
CA TYR A 329 5.56 3.87 7.51
C TYR A 329 4.41 4.75 7.03
N ASN A 330 3.18 4.26 7.20
CA ASN A 330 1.98 5.02 6.88
C ASN A 330 1.43 5.66 8.16
N LYS A 331 1.73 6.96 8.32
CA LYS A 331 1.33 7.76 9.49
C LYS A 331 -0.19 7.78 9.67
N ARG A 332 -0.94 8.07 8.60
CA ARG A 332 -2.40 8.18 8.62
C ARG A 332 -3.08 6.85 8.97
N HIS A 333 -2.60 5.77 8.37
CA HIS A 333 -3.08 4.42 8.67
C HIS A 333 -2.74 4.00 10.11
N THR A 334 -1.64 4.52 10.66
CA THR A 334 -1.27 4.30 12.05
C THR A 334 -2.16 5.08 13.01
N GLU A 335 -2.42 6.35 12.73
CA GLU A 335 -3.31 7.22 13.51
C GLU A 335 -4.74 6.71 13.50
N ARG A 336 -5.28 6.34 12.34
CA ARG A 336 -6.65 5.83 12.22
C ARG A 336 -6.86 4.50 12.93
N ASN A 337 -5.94 3.55 12.75
CA ASN A 337 -6.08 2.21 13.35
C ASN A 337 -5.47 2.10 14.74
N GLN A 338 -4.90 3.18 15.28
CA GLN A 338 -4.18 3.21 16.56
C GLN A 338 -3.11 2.10 16.65
N LYS A 339 -2.49 1.76 15.51
CA LYS A 339 -1.53 0.66 15.39
C LYS A 339 -0.54 0.92 14.27
N THR A 340 0.74 0.76 14.57
CA THR A 340 1.83 0.93 13.60
C THR A 340 1.57 0.14 12.32
N SER A 341 1.51 0.88 11.23
CA SER A 341 1.09 0.40 9.92
C SER A 341 2.15 0.73 8.88
N TYR A 342 2.55 -0.30 8.15
CA TYR A 342 3.44 -0.18 7.01
C TYR A 342 2.69 -0.59 5.76
N SER A 343 2.93 0.11 4.66
CA SER A 343 2.23 -0.18 3.41
C SER A 343 3.07 0.09 2.19
N MET A 344 2.64 -0.47 1.07
CA MET A 344 3.11 -0.16 -0.27
C MET A 344 1.92 0.29 -1.11
N THR A 345 2.15 1.26 -1.99
CA THR A 345 1.09 1.84 -2.82
C THR A 345 0.82 1.01 -4.07
N VAL A 346 -0.45 1.06 -4.48
CA VAL A 346 -0.95 0.62 -5.78
C VAL A 346 -1.80 1.76 -6.31
N GLN A 347 -1.28 2.48 -7.31
CA GLN A 347 -2.04 3.46 -8.07
C GLN A 347 -2.54 2.80 -9.35
N GLY A 348 -3.78 3.06 -9.74
CA GLY A 348 -4.36 2.45 -10.91
C GLY A 348 -5.36 3.38 -11.60
N VAL A 349 -5.39 3.31 -12.93
CA VAL A 349 -6.40 3.94 -13.77
C VAL A 349 -7.38 2.87 -14.22
N VAL A 350 -8.67 3.13 -14.09
CA VAL A 350 -9.74 2.21 -14.51
C VAL A 350 -10.65 2.85 -15.55
N SER A 351 -11.19 1.98 -16.40
CA SER A 351 -12.30 2.26 -17.30
C SER A 351 -13.64 2.35 -16.54
N PRO A 352 -14.75 2.80 -17.17
CA PRO A 352 -16.07 2.89 -16.55
C PRO A 352 -16.58 1.55 -15.99
N LYS A 353 -16.12 0.44 -16.56
CA LYS A 353 -16.47 -0.92 -16.15
C LYS A 353 -15.60 -1.44 -15.00
N GLY A 354 -14.72 -0.62 -14.43
CA GLY A 354 -13.80 -1.01 -13.36
C GLY A 354 -12.66 -1.95 -13.78
N VAL A 355 -12.38 -2.02 -15.09
CA VAL A 355 -11.19 -2.71 -15.63
C VAL A 355 -10.00 -1.78 -15.57
N PHE A 356 -8.89 -2.22 -14.97
CA PHE A 356 -7.64 -1.48 -14.91
C PHE A 356 -6.99 -1.35 -16.30
N THR A 357 -6.68 -0.12 -16.71
CA THR A 357 -5.98 0.18 -17.97
C THR A 357 -4.51 0.51 -17.76
N ASP A 358 -4.15 0.98 -16.57
CA ASP A 358 -2.78 1.27 -16.16
C ASP A 358 -2.64 1.04 -14.64
N VAL A 359 -1.49 0.55 -14.19
CA VAL A 359 -1.16 0.40 -12.76
C VAL A 359 0.29 0.76 -12.49
N CYS A 360 0.51 1.47 -11.40
CA CYS A 360 1.81 1.80 -10.84
C CYS A 360 1.91 1.16 -9.45
N ILE A 361 2.87 0.24 -9.29
CA ILE A 361 2.96 -0.65 -8.13
C ILE A 361 4.41 -0.61 -7.63
N GLY A 362 4.59 -0.57 -6.31
CA GLY A 362 5.92 -0.81 -5.73
C GLY A 362 6.40 0.29 -4.79
N TYR A 363 5.70 1.42 -4.73
CA TYR A 363 6.23 2.60 -4.03
C TYR A 363 5.94 2.55 -2.52
N PRO A 364 6.84 3.10 -1.69
CA PRO A 364 6.66 3.10 -0.25
C PRO A 364 5.40 3.85 0.19
N GLY A 365 4.71 3.34 1.20
CA GLY A 365 3.44 3.89 1.66
C GLY A 365 3.49 5.26 2.33
N SER A 366 4.68 5.80 2.62
CA SER A 366 4.84 7.19 3.05
C SER A 366 4.91 8.18 1.88
N MET A 367 5.04 7.68 0.64
CA MET A 367 5.17 8.52 -0.55
C MET A 367 3.78 9.08 -0.94
N PRO A 368 3.63 10.39 -1.15
CA PRO A 368 2.36 11.00 -1.54
C PRO A 368 1.97 10.66 -2.98
N ASP A 369 0.67 10.75 -3.28
CA ASP A 369 0.07 10.35 -4.57
C ASP A 369 0.68 11.10 -5.77
N ASP A 370 1.02 12.38 -5.62
CA ASP A 370 1.62 13.18 -6.69
C ASP A 370 3.01 12.67 -7.09
N ARG A 371 3.82 12.22 -6.13
CA ARG A 371 5.12 11.61 -6.36
C ARG A 371 5.01 10.21 -6.98
N VAL A 372 4.04 9.41 -6.52
CA VAL A 372 3.77 8.10 -7.14
C VAL A 372 3.32 8.28 -8.60
N LEU A 373 2.53 9.32 -8.88
CA LEU A 373 2.11 9.68 -10.22
C LEU A 373 3.30 10.09 -11.09
N GLU A 374 4.20 10.97 -10.62
CA GLU A 374 5.39 11.41 -11.37
C GLU A 374 6.27 10.23 -11.84
N GLU A 375 6.41 9.21 -11.00
CA GLU A 375 7.21 8.02 -11.31
C GLU A 375 6.51 7.01 -12.24
N SER A 376 5.19 7.14 -12.40
CA SER A 376 4.36 6.20 -13.14
C SER A 376 4.64 6.18 -14.65
N ALA A 377 4.39 5.01 -15.26
CA ALA A 377 4.41 4.88 -16.73
C ALA A 377 3.35 5.77 -17.41
N LEU A 378 2.23 6.05 -16.72
CA LEU A 378 1.20 6.97 -17.15
C LEU A 378 1.72 8.40 -17.32
N PHE A 379 2.51 8.90 -16.36
CA PHE A 379 3.12 10.23 -16.44
C PHE A 379 4.13 10.31 -17.60
N LYS A 380 4.96 9.27 -17.77
CA LYS A 380 5.88 9.16 -18.92
C LYS A 380 5.12 9.13 -20.26
N ARG A 381 3.96 8.46 -20.32
CA ARG A 381 3.06 8.44 -21.49
C ARG A 381 2.49 9.83 -21.77
N ALA A 382 2.08 10.55 -20.74
CA ALA A 382 1.56 11.91 -20.86
C ALA A 382 2.62 12.87 -21.43
N ASN A 383 3.86 12.81 -20.92
CA ASN A 383 4.98 13.63 -21.38
C ASN A 383 5.36 13.37 -22.84
N ARG A 384 5.05 12.18 -23.36
CA ARG A 384 5.21 11.84 -24.79
C ARG A 384 4.05 12.35 -25.67
N GLY A 385 3.09 13.08 -25.10
CA GLY A 385 1.92 13.62 -25.79
C GLY A 385 0.81 12.60 -26.06
N ALA A 386 0.93 11.36 -25.57
CA ALA A 386 -0.02 10.30 -25.86
C ALA A 386 -1.35 10.40 -25.06
N LEU A 387 -1.46 11.36 -24.14
CA LEU A 387 -2.70 11.71 -23.42
C LEU A 387 -3.30 13.06 -23.86
N LYS A 388 -2.88 13.60 -25.01
CA LYS A 388 -3.42 14.87 -25.50
C LYS A 388 -4.94 14.77 -25.69
N ASN A 389 -5.67 15.77 -25.19
CA ASN A 389 -7.15 15.81 -25.20
C ASN A 389 -7.80 14.63 -24.46
N VAL A 390 -7.17 14.11 -23.41
CA VAL A 390 -7.71 13.06 -22.55
C VAL A 390 -7.56 13.51 -21.10
N TRP A 391 -8.66 13.49 -20.35
CA TRP A 391 -8.64 13.74 -18.91
C TRP A 391 -8.60 12.43 -18.14
N ILE A 392 -7.69 12.33 -17.18
CA ILE A 392 -7.69 11.29 -16.15
C ILE A 392 -8.13 11.94 -14.84
N VAL A 393 -9.21 11.45 -14.27
CA VAL A 393 -9.77 12.02 -13.04
C VAL A 393 -9.08 11.40 -11.84
N GLY A 394 -8.34 12.20 -11.07
CA GLY A 394 -7.69 11.78 -9.82
C GLY A 394 -8.42 12.30 -8.58
N ASN A 395 -8.01 11.82 -7.40
CA ASN A 395 -8.45 12.34 -6.09
C ASN A 395 -7.80 13.72 -5.77
N SER A 396 -8.13 14.28 -4.61
CA SER A 396 -7.53 15.55 -4.13
C SER A 396 -6.03 15.45 -3.79
N GLY A 397 -5.50 14.23 -3.71
CA GLY A 397 -4.06 13.97 -3.53
C GLY A 397 -3.25 14.06 -4.82
N HIS A 398 -3.90 14.09 -5.99
CA HIS A 398 -3.22 14.28 -7.26
C HIS A 398 -3.16 15.78 -7.63
N PRO A 399 -2.15 16.22 -8.40
CA PRO A 399 -2.09 17.59 -8.89
C PRO A 399 -2.99 17.77 -10.12
N LEU A 400 -3.54 18.98 -10.28
CA LEU A 400 -4.15 19.42 -11.53
C LEU A 400 -3.06 19.62 -12.59
N MET A 401 -3.16 18.90 -13.70
CA MET A 401 -2.21 18.94 -14.83
C MET A 401 -2.98 19.00 -16.16
N ASP A 402 -2.30 19.21 -17.29
CA ASP A 402 -2.93 19.30 -18.63
C ASP A 402 -3.75 18.07 -19.06
N TRP A 403 -3.61 16.97 -18.34
CA TRP A 403 -4.26 15.68 -18.59
C TRP A 403 -4.83 15.05 -17.30
N VAL A 404 -4.67 15.68 -16.14
CA VAL A 404 -5.20 15.21 -14.85
C VAL A 404 -6.20 16.22 -14.32
N LEU A 405 -7.42 15.76 -14.06
CA LEU A 405 -8.51 16.56 -13.54
C LEU A 405 -8.79 16.17 -12.07
N VAL A 406 -8.88 17.16 -11.18
CA VAL A 406 -9.02 16.95 -9.72
C VAL A 406 -10.08 17.89 -9.15
N PRO A 407 -10.75 17.51 -8.04
CA PRO A 407 -11.78 18.34 -7.43
C PRO A 407 -11.21 19.66 -6.87
N TYR A 408 -12.07 20.65 -6.68
CA TYR A 408 -11.73 21.85 -5.92
C TYR A 408 -11.65 21.51 -4.42
N THR A 409 -10.59 21.98 -3.76
CA THR A 409 -10.27 21.64 -2.35
C THR A 409 -10.33 22.83 -1.39
N HIS A 410 -10.66 24.04 -1.86
CA HIS A 410 -10.77 25.23 -1.01
C HIS A 410 -12.13 25.31 -0.29
N GLN A 411 -12.19 26.01 0.83
CA GLN A 411 -13.36 26.03 1.73
C GLN A 411 -14.61 26.68 1.11
N ASN A 412 -14.45 27.80 0.41
CA ASN A 412 -15.57 28.58 -0.13
C ASN A 412 -15.79 28.24 -1.61
N LEU A 413 -16.44 27.10 -1.88
CA LEU A 413 -16.77 26.68 -3.24
C LEU A 413 -17.98 27.46 -3.78
N THR A 414 -17.91 27.85 -5.04
CA THR A 414 -19.06 28.37 -5.78
C THR A 414 -20.01 27.24 -6.19
N TRP A 415 -21.24 27.57 -6.58
CA TRP A 415 -22.21 26.58 -7.05
C TRP A 415 -21.72 25.75 -8.25
N THR A 416 -21.01 26.37 -9.20
CA THR A 416 -20.41 25.66 -10.34
C THR A 416 -19.33 24.68 -9.89
N GLN A 417 -18.51 25.06 -8.90
CA GLN A 417 -17.47 24.20 -8.34
C GLN A 417 -18.04 23.04 -7.53
N HIS A 418 -19.14 23.26 -6.80
CA HIS A 418 -19.87 22.19 -6.12
C HIS A 418 -20.43 21.17 -7.11
N ALA A 419 -21.14 21.62 -8.14
CA ALA A 419 -21.67 20.77 -9.20
C ALA A 419 -20.54 19.98 -9.91
N PHE A 420 -19.42 20.63 -10.17
CA PHE A 420 -18.24 19.96 -10.72
C PHE A 420 -17.69 18.88 -9.80
N ASN A 421 -17.52 19.17 -8.50
CA ASN A 421 -17.02 18.21 -7.52
C ASN A 421 -17.93 16.99 -7.37
N GLU A 422 -19.25 17.17 -7.45
CA GLU A 422 -20.21 16.07 -7.49
C GLU A 422 -19.94 15.13 -8.67
N LYS A 423 -19.78 15.69 -9.89
CA LYS A 423 -19.48 14.93 -11.10
C LYS A 423 -18.11 14.27 -11.11
N ILE A 424 -17.10 14.93 -10.55
CA ILE A 424 -15.80 14.30 -10.28
C ILE A 424 -15.96 13.14 -9.31
N GLY A 425 -16.77 13.28 -8.27
CA GLY A 425 -17.08 12.23 -7.30
C GLY A 425 -17.72 11.01 -7.95
N GLU A 426 -18.64 11.18 -8.90
CA GLU A 426 -19.24 10.08 -9.67
C GLU A 426 -18.18 9.28 -10.45
N ILE A 427 -17.23 9.96 -11.08
CA ILE A 427 -16.13 9.31 -11.81
C ILE A 427 -15.15 8.63 -10.85
N GLN A 428 -14.78 9.29 -9.76
CA GLN A 428 -13.89 8.72 -8.73
C GLN A 428 -14.51 7.50 -8.06
N ARG A 429 -15.83 7.45 -7.90
CA ARG A 429 -16.53 6.28 -7.35
C ARG A 429 -16.23 5.02 -8.17
N VAL A 430 -16.08 5.12 -9.49
CA VAL A 430 -15.73 3.98 -10.35
C VAL A 430 -14.40 3.33 -9.96
N SER A 431 -13.36 4.15 -9.74
CA SER A 431 -12.05 3.64 -9.33
C SER A 431 -12.06 3.10 -7.90
N LYS A 432 -12.71 3.82 -6.98
CA LYS A 432 -12.91 3.34 -5.60
C LYS A 432 -13.62 1.99 -5.57
N GLU A 433 -14.71 1.83 -6.30
CA GLU A 433 -15.42 0.55 -6.36
C GLU A 433 -14.60 -0.56 -7.03
N ALA A 434 -13.83 -0.25 -8.08
CA ALA A 434 -12.93 -1.22 -8.71
C ALA A 434 -11.85 -1.71 -7.74
N PHE A 435 -11.23 -0.81 -6.97
CA PHE A 435 -10.26 -1.16 -5.94
C PHE A 435 -10.88 -1.90 -4.75
N ALA A 436 -12.12 -1.56 -4.37
CA ALA A 436 -12.89 -2.27 -3.36
C ALA A 436 -13.15 -3.72 -3.81
N ARG A 437 -13.57 -3.91 -5.07
CA ARG A 437 -13.71 -5.24 -5.68
C ARG A 437 -12.38 -5.98 -5.78
N LEU A 438 -11.29 -5.31 -6.14
CA LEU A 438 -9.96 -5.91 -6.19
C LEU A 438 -9.56 -6.49 -4.81
N LYS A 439 -9.65 -5.67 -3.75
CA LYS A 439 -9.30 -6.09 -2.38
C LYS A 439 -10.29 -7.12 -1.83
N GLY A 440 -11.58 -7.00 -2.15
CA GLY A 440 -12.61 -7.95 -1.76
C GLY A 440 -12.40 -9.33 -2.38
N ARG A 441 -12.09 -9.37 -3.68
CA ARG A 441 -11.86 -10.61 -4.45
C ARG A 441 -10.58 -11.29 -3.98
N TRP A 442 -9.50 -10.52 -3.78
CA TRP A 442 -8.20 -11.03 -3.39
C TRP A 442 -7.88 -10.66 -1.94
N SER A 443 -8.41 -11.46 -1.00
CA SER A 443 -8.25 -11.19 0.44
C SER A 443 -6.80 -11.18 0.93
N CYS A 444 -5.83 -11.67 0.13
CA CYS A 444 -4.41 -11.48 0.43
C CYS A 444 -4.00 -10.00 0.52
N LEU A 445 -4.70 -9.10 -0.17
CA LEU A 445 -4.44 -7.65 -0.19
C LEU A 445 -4.94 -6.92 1.06
N GLN A 446 -5.83 -7.56 1.83
CA GLN A 446 -6.43 -6.97 3.04
C GLN A 446 -5.57 -7.19 4.29
N LYS A 447 -4.66 -8.17 4.25
CA LYS A 447 -3.83 -8.59 5.38
C LYS A 447 -2.38 -8.23 5.15
N ARG A 448 -1.59 -8.21 6.24
CA ARG A 448 -0.14 -8.04 6.14
C ARG A 448 0.44 -9.15 5.28
N THR A 449 1.06 -8.77 4.18
CA THR A 449 1.57 -9.75 3.21
C THR A 449 2.84 -10.42 3.74
N GLU A 450 2.88 -11.76 3.70
CA GLU A 450 4.02 -12.61 4.13
C GLU A 450 5.09 -12.78 3.02
N VAL A 451 4.85 -12.19 1.85
CA VAL A 451 5.75 -12.24 0.69
C VAL A 451 6.87 -11.22 0.90
N LYS A 452 8.07 -11.54 0.41
CA LYS A 452 9.19 -10.59 0.42
C LYS A 452 8.82 -9.33 -0.35
N LEU A 453 9.30 -8.19 0.13
CA LEU A 453 9.00 -6.89 -0.47
C LEU A 453 9.31 -6.83 -1.97
N GLN A 454 10.43 -7.43 -2.40
CA GLN A 454 10.85 -7.52 -3.80
C GLN A 454 9.88 -8.32 -4.71
N ASP A 455 9.18 -9.32 -4.15
CA ASP A 455 8.32 -10.22 -4.90
C ASP A 455 6.87 -9.73 -4.91
N LEU A 456 6.52 -8.82 -3.98
CA LEU A 456 5.17 -8.34 -3.77
C LEU A 456 4.61 -7.57 -4.98
N PRO A 457 5.35 -6.69 -5.70
CA PRO A 457 4.84 -6.07 -6.92
C PRO A 457 4.34 -7.06 -7.98
N VAL A 458 4.99 -8.22 -8.11
CA VAL A 458 4.56 -9.27 -9.05
C VAL A 458 3.24 -9.89 -8.61
N VAL A 459 3.06 -10.11 -7.31
CA VAL A 459 1.80 -10.62 -6.74
C VAL A 459 0.66 -9.61 -6.91
N LEU A 460 0.92 -8.33 -6.66
CA LEU A 460 -0.06 -7.25 -6.83
C LEU A 460 -0.48 -7.08 -8.29
N GLY A 461 0.49 -7.11 -9.22
CA GLY A 461 0.22 -7.08 -10.65
C GLY A 461 -0.63 -8.28 -11.09
N ALA A 462 -0.33 -9.48 -10.61
CA ALA A 462 -1.15 -10.67 -10.89
C ALA A 462 -2.58 -10.52 -10.37
N CYS A 463 -2.79 -9.95 -9.18
CA CYS A 463 -4.14 -9.68 -8.66
C CYS A 463 -4.92 -8.71 -9.56
N CYS A 464 -4.28 -7.65 -10.07
CA CYS A 464 -4.90 -6.68 -10.98
C CYS A 464 -5.30 -7.35 -12.30
N VAL A 465 -4.44 -8.21 -12.85
CA VAL A 465 -4.72 -8.95 -14.09
C VAL A 465 -5.88 -9.93 -13.91
N LEU A 466 -5.88 -10.71 -12.82
CA LEU A 466 -6.97 -11.64 -12.53
C LEU A 466 -8.28 -10.90 -12.27
N HIS A 467 -8.25 -9.73 -11.62
CA HIS A 467 -9.41 -8.86 -11.47
C HIS A 467 -9.96 -8.44 -12.82
N ASN A 468 -9.12 -7.96 -13.74
CA ASN A 468 -9.55 -7.58 -15.08
C ASN A 468 -10.19 -8.75 -15.85
N ILE A 469 -9.62 -9.95 -15.77
CA ILE A 469 -10.20 -11.15 -16.38
C ILE A 469 -11.62 -11.40 -15.83
N CYS A 470 -11.81 -11.28 -14.51
CA CYS A 470 -13.12 -11.42 -13.89
C CYS A 470 -14.10 -10.32 -14.34
N GLU A 471 -13.71 -9.04 -14.35
CA GLU A 471 -14.57 -7.94 -14.79
C GLU A 471 -14.95 -8.08 -16.28
N MET A 472 -14.00 -8.42 -17.15
CA MET A 472 -14.23 -8.59 -18.58
C MET A 472 -15.14 -9.78 -18.92
N ARG A 473 -15.20 -10.78 -18.04
CA ARG A 473 -16.07 -11.96 -18.17
C ARG A 473 -17.36 -11.83 -17.37
N ASN A 474 -17.63 -10.66 -16.79
CA ASN A 474 -18.80 -10.38 -15.96
C ASN A 474 -18.95 -11.38 -14.79
N GLU A 475 -17.83 -11.74 -14.17
CA GLU A 475 -17.83 -12.60 -12.98
C GLU A 475 -18.32 -11.81 -11.76
N GLU A 476 -19.56 -12.10 -11.35
CA GLU A 476 -20.20 -11.42 -10.23
C GLU A 476 -19.41 -11.59 -8.92
N MET A 477 -19.21 -10.47 -8.22
CA MET A 477 -18.68 -10.47 -6.87
C MET A 477 -19.80 -10.76 -5.87
N ARG A 478 -19.55 -11.70 -4.97
CA ARG A 478 -20.51 -11.99 -3.89
C ARG A 478 -20.57 -10.86 -2.87
N PRO A 479 -21.75 -10.56 -2.29
CA PRO A 479 -21.90 -9.50 -1.29
C PRO A 479 -20.99 -9.68 -0.07
N GLU A 480 -20.71 -10.93 0.35
CA GLU A 480 -19.84 -11.20 1.51
C GLU A 480 -18.39 -10.78 1.30
N LEU A 481 -17.99 -10.48 0.07
CA LEU A 481 -16.63 -10.05 -0.29
C LEU A 481 -16.51 -8.53 -0.39
N LYS A 482 -17.59 -7.79 -0.11
CA LYS A 482 -17.54 -6.33 -0.11
C LYS A 482 -16.45 -5.85 0.86
N PHE A 483 -15.60 -4.96 0.36
CA PHE A 483 -14.51 -4.37 1.12
C PHE A 483 -14.64 -2.86 1.05
N ASP A 484 -14.72 -2.20 2.20
CA ASP A 484 -14.81 -0.75 2.25
C ASP A 484 -13.41 -0.15 2.21
N LEU A 485 -13.19 0.74 1.24
CA LEU A 485 -11.97 1.52 1.15
C LEU A 485 -12.07 2.76 2.04
N PHE A 486 -10.93 3.18 2.56
CA PHE A 486 -10.78 4.44 3.27
C PHE A 486 -9.79 5.30 2.50
N ASP A 487 -10.18 6.55 2.26
CA ASP A 487 -9.33 7.51 1.58
C ASP A 487 -8.26 8.03 2.55
N ASP A 488 -7.01 7.99 2.11
CA ASP A 488 -5.84 8.47 2.85
C ASP A 488 -5.16 9.64 2.14
N ASP A 489 -5.91 10.35 1.28
CA ASP A 489 -5.43 11.34 0.31
C ASP A 489 -4.65 12.51 0.94
N MET A 490 -3.39 12.69 0.54
CA MET A 490 -2.55 13.83 0.96
C MET A 490 -2.60 14.93 -0.09
N ILE A 491 -3.13 16.11 0.25
CA ILE A 491 -3.12 17.26 -0.66
C ILE A 491 -1.65 17.61 -0.97
N PRO A 492 -1.26 17.63 -2.26
CA PRO A 492 0.10 17.95 -2.64
C PRO A 492 0.41 19.43 -2.39
N GLU A 493 1.67 19.73 -2.06
CA GLU A 493 2.13 21.11 -1.82
C GLU A 493 1.88 22.00 -3.03
N ASN A 494 2.16 21.49 -4.24
CA ASN A 494 1.84 22.14 -5.50
C ASN A 494 0.71 21.40 -6.23
N SER A 495 -0.52 21.70 -5.80
CA SER A 495 -1.75 21.08 -6.32
C SER A 495 -2.21 21.62 -7.68
N LEU A 496 -1.75 22.80 -8.10
CA LEU A 496 -2.16 23.44 -9.35
C LEU A 496 -0.96 23.68 -10.26
N ARG A 497 -0.67 22.71 -11.14
CA ARG A 497 0.57 22.72 -11.94
C ARG A 497 0.39 23.26 -13.36
N SER A 498 -0.84 23.41 -13.84
CA SER A 498 -1.13 23.98 -15.16
C SER A 498 -2.22 25.04 -15.10
N ALA A 499 -1.89 26.25 -15.56
CA ALA A 499 -2.86 27.34 -15.73
C ALA A 499 -3.91 27.02 -16.80
N GLY A 500 -3.53 26.31 -17.87
CA GLY A 500 -4.47 25.87 -18.91
C GLY A 500 -5.48 24.87 -18.38
N ALA A 501 -5.04 23.94 -17.53
CA ALA A 501 -5.92 22.98 -16.86
C ALA A 501 -6.88 23.66 -15.87
N ILE A 502 -6.47 24.73 -15.19
CA ILE A 502 -7.37 25.53 -14.32
C ILE A 502 -8.50 26.12 -15.16
N GLN A 503 -8.18 26.80 -16.26
CA GLN A 503 -9.17 27.41 -17.14
C GLN A 503 -10.11 26.37 -17.76
N ALA A 504 -9.56 25.23 -18.20
CA ALA A 504 -10.36 24.13 -18.74
C ALA A 504 -11.32 23.56 -17.68
N ARG A 505 -10.84 23.37 -16.44
CA ARG A 505 -11.66 22.90 -15.32
C ARG A 505 -12.79 23.88 -15.01
N ASP A 506 -12.48 25.17 -14.90
CA ASP A 506 -13.47 26.21 -14.62
C ASP A 506 -14.53 26.30 -15.74
N HIS A 507 -14.11 26.15 -17.00
CA HIS A 507 -15.04 26.10 -18.14
C HIS A 507 -15.95 24.87 -18.09
N ILE A 508 -15.41 23.68 -17.75
CA ILE A 508 -16.22 22.47 -17.55
C ILE A 508 -17.22 22.69 -16.41
N ALA A 509 -16.78 23.22 -15.27
CA ALA A 509 -17.63 23.50 -14.12
C ALA A 509 -18.79 24.46 -14.46
N HIS A 510 -18.51 25.49 -15.26
CA HIS A 510 -19.53 26.41 -15.75
C HIS A 510 -20.54 25.71 -16.67
N ASN A 511 -20.06 24.92 -17.65
CA ASN A 511 -20.92 24.22 -18.60
C ASN A 511 -21.84 23.19 -17.92
N LEU A 512 -21.34 22.45 -16.92
CA LEU A 512 -22.14 21.46 -16.18
C LEU A 512 -23.37 22.08 -15.50
N LEU A 513 -23.21 23.27 -14.92
CA LEU A 513 -24.30 23.98 -14.25
C LEU A 513 -25.33 24.52 -15.24
N HIS A 514 -24.87 25.13 -16.34
CA HIS A 514 -25.77 25.80 -17.30
C HIS A 514 -26.52 24.84 -18.23
N HIS A 515 -26.01 23.63 -18.45
CA HIS A 515 -26.69 22.62 -19.27
C HIS A 515 -27.61 21.67 -18.47
N GLY A 516 -27.84 21.93 -17.17
CA GLY A 516 -28.70 21.11 -16.33
C GLY A 516 -28.17 19.69 -16.08
N LEU A 517 -26.88 19.46 -16.32
CA LEU A 517 -26.21 18.19 -16.07
C LEU A 517 -25.75 18.05 -14.61
N ALA A 518 -25.65 19.17 -13.89
CA ALA A 518 -25.54 19.19 -12.44
C ALA A 518 -26.85 18.67 -11.81
N GLY A 519 -26.77 17.64 -10.98
CA GLY A 519 -27.94 17.05 -10.35
C GLY A 519 -28.72 18.10 -9.58
N THR A 520 -30.03 18.18 -9.81
CA THR A 520 -30.95 19.01 -9.02
C THR A 520 -31.21 18.43 -7.62
N SER A 521 -30.19 17.84 -6.98
CA SER A 521 -30.30 17.27 -5.64
C SER A 521 -30.21 18.36 -4.54
N PHE A 522 -30.38 19.62 -4.91
CA PHE A 522 -30.26 20.80 -4.06
C PHE A 522 -31.61 21.48 -3.74
N LEU A 523 -32.73 20.80 -3.95
CA LEU A 523 -34.06 21.28 -3.53
C LEU A 523 -34.68 20.38 -2.46
#